data_AF-A0A194QI90-F1
#
_entry.id   AF-A0A194QI90-F1
#
_cell.length_a   1.000
_cell.length_b   1.000
_cell.length_c   1.000
_cell.angle_alpha   90.00
_cell.angle_beta   90.00
_cell.angle_gamma   90.00
#
_symmetry.space_group_name_H-M   'P 1'
#
loop_
_entity.id
_entity.type
_entity.pdbx_description
1 polymer ?
#
loop_
_entity_poly.entity_id
_entity_poly.type
_entity_poly.pdbx_seq_one_letter_code
_entity_poly.pdbx_strand_id
1 'polypeptide(L)'
;MIKTHPWIGGTEEEYETQHFGFGAQSLKIAVRQMVEHKIKSGVKDMESYLQETLDLNDTDKLTLTHSCDKLIRLYCDRAGPSLEAIDSEIEKLLQIPPNVLLPEDEVQLEQVSDEEYQKLKEEVALLRKRVERGASLEALLSADDEELSSIKNVCEIARKDMEILDLLQKSCLKNDVKMIKNATEFICSTVPFLKKSDLIFGD
;
A
#
# COMPACT_ATOMS: atom_id res chain seq x y z
N MET A 1 -15.23 -8.34 -50.12
CA MET A 1 -14.77 -7.87 -48.79
C MET A 1 -13.85 -8.94 -48.26
N ILE A 2 -12.73 -8.55 -47.66
CA ILE A 2 -11.75 -9.51 -47.17
C ILE A 2 -12.38 -10.23 -45.98
N LYS A 3 -12.45 -11.56 -46.03
CA LYS A 3 -13.01 -12.36 -44.94
C LYS A 3 -12.11 -12.19 -43.70
N THR A 4 -12.70 -11.76 -42.60
CA THR A 4 -12.06 -11.72 -41.28
C THR A 4 -12.79 -12.69 -40.36
N HIS A 5 -12.04 -13.46 -39.58
CA HIS A 5 -12.63 -14.28 -38.54
C HIS A 5 -12.86 -13.40 -37.30
N PRO A 6 -14.02 -13.49 -36.63
CA PRO A 6 -14.26 -12.75 -35.40
C PRO A 6 -13.32 -13.25 -34.29
N TRP A 7 -12.86 -12.33 -33.45
CA TRP A 7 -12.02 -12.64 -32.28
C TRP A 7 -12.78 -13.56 -31.33
N ILE A 8 -12.19 -14.72 -31.02
CA ILE A 8 -12.82 -15.73 -30.15
C ILE A 8 -12.27 -15.64 -28.72
N GLY A 9 -11.24 -14.84 -28.47
CA GLY A 9 -10.71 -14.57 -27.12
C GLY A 9 -10.41 -15.87 -26.37
N GLY A 10 -9.39 -16.61 -26.81
CA GLY A 10 -8.93 -17.82 -26.15
C GLY A 10 -7.71 -17.57 -25.27
N THR A 11 -7.47 -18.50 -24.34
CA THR A 11 -6.27 -18.57 -23.46
C THR A 11 -4.96 -18.70 -24.23
N GLU A 12 -4.99 -18.98 -25.53
CA GLU A 12 -3.81 -19.19 -26.38
C GLU A 12 -3.06 -17.90 -26.75
N GLU A 13 -3.67 -16.71 -26.60
CA GLU A 13 -3.02 -15.42 -26.90
C GLU A 13 -2.94 -14.49 -25.67
N GLU A 14 -3.34 -14.96 -24.48
CA GLU A 14 -3.42 -14.11 -23.28
C GLU A 14 -2.03 -13.65 -22.84
N TYR A 15 -1.04 -14.56 -22.89
CA TYR A 15 0.33 -14.28 -22.49
C TYR A 15 1.01 -13.26 -23.42
N GLU A 16 0.83 -13.44 -24.73
CA GLU A 16 1.26 -12.51 -25.77
C GLU A 16 0.57 -11.16 -25.62
N THR A 17 -0.74 -11.16 -25.34
CA THR A 17 -1.52 -9.92 -25.18
C THR A 17 -1.08 -9.13 -23.95
N GLN A 18 -0.72 -9.80 -22.85
CA GLN A 18 -0.15 -9.14 -21.68
C GLN A 18 1.13 -8.39 -22.05
N HIS A 19 2.03 -9.03 -22.79
CA HIS A 19 3.31 -8.43 -23.15
C HIS A 19 3.20 -7.29 -24.17
N PHE A 20 2.44 -7.50 -25.25
CA PHE A 20 2.37 -6.55 -26.37
C PHE A 20 1.27 -5.49 -26.20
N GLY A 21 0.31 -5.71 -25.29
CA GLY A 21 -0.87 -4.86 -25.09
C GLY A 21 -1.93 -4.99 -26.18
N PHE A 22 -1.74 -5.88 -27.15
CA PHE A 22 -2.71 -6.24 -28.18
C PHE A 22 -2.52 -7.70 -28.62
N GLY A 23 -3.61 -8.36 -29.02
CA GLY A 23 -3.56 -9.73 -29.51
C GLY A 23 -3.17 -9.83 -31.00
N ALA A 24 -2.61 -10.98 -31.39
CA ALA A 24 -2.22 -11.25 -32.77
C ALA A 24 -3.42 -11.20 -33.72
N GLN A 25 -4.59 -11.69 -33.29
CA GLN A 25 -5.84 -11.58 -34.05
C GLN A 25 -6.25 -10.14 -34.35
N SER A 26 -6.13 -9.24 -33.37
CA SER A 26 -6.45 -7.82 -33.56
C SER A 26 -5.56 -7.18 -34.61
N LEU A 27 -4.27 -7.53 -34.62
CA LEU A 27 -3.34 -7.05 -35.65
C LEU A 27 -3.70 -7.60 -37.05
N LYS A 28 -4.01 -8.89 -37.17
CA LYS A 28 -4.45 -9.50 -38.45
C LYS A 28 -5.68 -8.80 -39.02
N ILE A 29 -6.69 -8.53 -38.17
CA ILE A 29 -7.90 -7.82 -38.57
C ILE A 29 -7.56 -6.40 -39.04
N ALA A 30 -6.74 -5.66 -38.28
CA ALA A 30 -6.33 -4.30 -38.63
C ALA A 30 -5.59 -4.25 -39.98
N VAL A 31 -4.67 -5.19 -40.22
CA VAL A 31 -3.93 -5.29 -41.49
C VAL A 31 -4.89 -5.57 -42.65
N ARG A 32 -5.82 -6.52 -42.50
CA ARG A 32 -6.82 -6.83 -43.53
C ARG A 32 -7.72 -5.64 -43.84
N GLN A 33 -8.18 -4.92 -42.83
CA GLN A 33 -8.98 -3.70 -43.01
C GLN A 33 -8.18 -2.59 -43.69
N MET A 34 -6.92 -2.40 -43.32
CA MET A 34 -6.04 -1.42 -43.93
C MET A 34 -5.83 -1.69 -45.42
N VAL A 35 -5.57 -2.95 -45.79
CA VAL A 35 -5.40 -3.35 -47.19
C VAL A 35 -6.70 -3.17 -47.98
N GLU A 36 -7.85 -3.58 -47.43
CA GLU A 36 -9.14 -3.35 -48.08
C GLU A 36 -9.41 -1.85 -48.28
N HIS A 37 -9.11 -1.02 -47.28
CA HIS A 37 -9.26 0.42 -47.39
C HIS A 37 -8.35 1.02 -48.46
N LYS A 38 -7.08 0.59 -48.55
CA LYS A 38 -6.14 1.07 -49.56
C LYS A 38 -6.55 0.66 -50.98
N ILE A 39 -7.03 -0.56 -51.18
CA ILE A 39 -7.56 -1.00 -52.48
C ILE A 39 -8.76 -0.14 -52.88
N LYS A 40 -9.72 0.06 -51.97
CA LYS A 40 -10.91 0.88 -52.25
C LYS A 40 -10.56 2.33 -52.54
N SER A 41 -9.70 2.96 -51.75
CA SER A 41 -9.27 4.33 -51.95
C SER A 41 -8.60 4.49 -53.31
N GLY A 42 -7.61 3.65 -53.63
CA GLY A 42 -6.87 3.77 -54.89
C GLY A 42 -7.75 3.59 -56.13
N VAL A 43 -8.71 2.65 -56.10
CA VAL A 43 -9.63 2.46 -57.23
C VAL A 43 -10.65 3.60 -57.33
N LYS A 44 -11.11 4.16 -56.22
CA LYS A 44 -12.02 5.33 -56.23
C LYS A 44 -11.33 6.62 -56.68
N ASP A 45 -10.08 6.81 -56.28
CA ASP A 45 -9.28 7.95 -56.72
C ASP A 45 -9.06 7.87 -58.24
N MET A 46 -8.78 6.68 -58.76
CA MET A 46 -8.71 6.41 -60.20
C MET A 46 -10.06 6.65 -60.90
N GLU A 47 -11.16 6.18 -60.32
CA GLU A 47 -12.51 6.40 -60.85
C GLU A 47 -12.83 7.89 -60.98
N SER A 48 -12.57 8.65 -59.91
CA SER A 48 -12.81 10.09 -59.85
C SER A 48 -11.97 10.83 -60.89
N TYR A 49 -10.68 10.50 -60.99
CA TYR A 49 -9.78 11.08 -61.99
C TYR A 49 -10.24 10.81 -63.43
N LEU A 50 -10.69 9.58 -63.73
CA LEU A 50 -11.18 9.23 -65.07
C LEU A 50 -12.50 9.94 -65.39
N GLN A 51 -13.39 10.13 -64.42
CA GLN A 51 -14.64 10.87 -64.61
C GLN A 51 -14.41 12.37 -64.82
N GLU A 52 -13.37 12.95 -64.21
CA GLU A 52 -13.01 14.37 -64.38
C GLU A 52 -12.26 14.63 -65.69
N THR A 53 -11.44 13.68 -66.14
CA THR A 53 -10.56 13.86 -67.31
C THR A 53 -11.26 13.51 -68.62
N LEU A 54 -12.22 12.58 -68.59
CA LEU A 54 -12.97 12.14 -69.77
C LEU A 54 -14.36 12.75 -69.74
N ASP A 55 -14.77 13.33 -70.87
CA ASP A 55 -16.12 13.89 -71.03
C ASP A 55 -17.13 12.75 -71.28
N LEU A 56 -17.47 12.03 -70.21
CA LEU A 56 -18.28 10.81 -70.25
C LEU A 56 -19.77 11.11 -70.15
N ASN A 57 -20.58 10.38 -70.93
CA ASN A 57 -22.04 10.39 -70.78
C ASN A 57 -22.46 9.67 -69.50
N ASP A 58 -23.68 9.91 -69.02
CA ASP A 58 -24.18 9.29 -67.78
C ASP A 58 -24.18 7.75 -67.81
N THR A 59 -24.40 7.15 -68.99
CA THR A 59 -24.30 5.69 -69.17
C THR A 59 -22.86 5.17 -69.06
N ASP A 60 -21.90 5.95 -69.55
CA ASP A 60 -20.47 5.61 -69.50
C ASP A 60 -19.91 5.78 -68.07
N LYS A 61 -20.40 6.79 -67.33
CA LYS A 61 -20.10 6.96 -65.90
C LYS A 61 -20.60 5.77 -65.08
N LEU A 62 -21.84 5.33 -65.30
CA LEU A 62 -22.40 4.17 -64.58
C LEU A 62 -21.65 2.87 -64.89
N THR A 63 -21.25 2.66 -66.15
CA THR A 63 -20.47 1.46 -66.53
C THR A 63 -19.05 1.50 -65.98
N LEU A 64 -18.42 2.69 -65.89
CA LEU A 64 -17.14 2.89 -65.23
C LEU A 64 -17.22 2.55 -63.73
N THR A 65 -18.20 3.11 -63.01
CA THR A 65 -18.41 2.79 -61.58
C THR A 65 -18.60 1.29 -61.36
N HIS A 66 -19.43 0.65 -62.18
CA HIS A 66 -19.65 -0.79 -62.07
C HIS A 66 -18.37 -1.61 -62.33
N SER A 67 -17.54 -1.16 -63.27
CA SER A 67 -16.25 -1.79 -63.59
C SER A 67 -15.23 -1.60 -62.46
N CYS A 68 -15.19 -0.41 -61.85
CA CYS A 68 -14.37 -0.11 -60.67
C CYS A 68 -14.79 -0.94 -59.44
N ASP A 69 -16.08 -1.09 -59.19
CA ASP A 69 -16.60 -1.96 -58.12
C ASP A 69 -16.22 -3.43 -58.35
N LYS A 70 -16.28 -3.90 -59.60
CA LYS A 70 -15.83 -5.25 -59.97
C LYS A 70 -14.32 -5.40 -59.75
N LEU A 71 -13.55 -4.38 -60.08
CA LEU A 71 -12.10 -4.34 -59.89
C LEU A 71 -11.74 -4.42 -58.39
N ILE A 72 -12.42 -3.66 -57.54
CA ILE A 72 -12.24 -3.70 -56.07
C ILE A 72 -12.49 -5.12 -55.55
N ARG A 73 -13.56 -5.78 -56.00
CA ARG A 73 -13.87 -7.16 -55.59
C ARG A 73 -12.76 -8.13 -55.99
N LEU A 74 -12.31 -8.06 -57.25
CA LEU A 74 -11.23 -8.92 -57.75
C LEU A 74 -9.93 -8.73 -56.98
N TYR A 75 -9.52 -7.50 -56.69
CA TYR A 75 -8.31 -7.24 -55.91
C TYR A 75 -8.44 -7.72 -54.46
N CYS A 76 -9.58 -7.47 -53.80
CA CYS A 76 -9.82 -7.97 -52.45
C CYS A 76 -9.77 -9.51 -52.38
N ASP A 77 -10.39 -10.19 -53.35
CA ASP A 77 -10.43 -11.65 -53.41
C ASP A 77 -9.03 -12.22 -53.70
N ARG A 78 -8.25 -11.55 -54.57
CA ARG A 78 -6.89 -11.97 -54.92
C ARG A 78 -5.88 -11.69 -53.80
N ALA A 79 -6.13 -10.70 -52.95
CA ALA A 79 -5.28 -10.38 -51.81
C ALA A 79 -5.38 -11.41 -50.67
N GLY A 80 -6.49 -12.19 -50.61
CA GLY A 80 -6.75 -13.16 -49.54
C GLY A 80 -5.58 -14.12 -49.23
N PRO A 81 -5.06 -14.88 -50.21
CA PRO A 81 -3.96 -15.83 -49.98
C PRO A 81 -2.67 -15.17 -49.50
N SER A 82 -2.34 -13.97 -50.01
CA SER A 82 -1.16 -13.22 -49.55
C SER A 82 -1.34 -12.74 -48.11
N LEU A 83 -2.56 -12.36 -47.73
CA LEU A 83 -2.88 -11.96 -46.36
C LEU A 83 -2.86 -13.16 -45.39
N GLU A 84 -3.21 -14.36 -45.83
CA GLU A 84 -3.06 -15.58 -45.02
C GLU A 84 -1.58 -15.91 -44.75
N ALA A 85 -0.71 -15.70 -45.73
CA ALA A 85 0.74 -15.84 -45.52
C ALA A 85 1.26 -14.80 -44.51
N ILE A 86 0.80 -13.55 -44.60
CA ILE A 86 1.15 -12.50 -43.63
C ILE A 86 0.62 -12.84 -42.24
N ASP A 87 -0.61 -13.35 -42.13
CA ASP A 87 -1.20 -13.76 -40.85
C ASP A 87 -0.34 -14.83 -40.16
N SER A 88 0.21 -15.77 -40.93
CA SER A 88 1.10 -16.82 -40.43
C SER A 88 2.44 -16.26 -39.91
N GLU A 89 2.98 -15.23 -40.54
CA GLU A 89 4.19 -14.56 -40.08
C GLU A 89 3.93 -13.67 -38.85
N ILE A 90 2.76 -13.02 -38.79
CA ILE A 90 2.31 -12.28 -37.60
C ILE A 90 2.24 -13.21 -36.39
N GLU A 91 1.69 -14.41 -36.55
CA GLU A 91 1.66 -15.42 -35.48
C GLU A 91 3.06 -15.76 -34.99
N LYS A 92 3.98 -16.09 -35.90
CA LYS A 92 5.36 -16.45 -35.54
C LYS A 92 6.11 -15.33 -34.83
N LEU A 93 5.86 -14.08 -35.21
CA LEU A 93 6.55 -12.92 -34.64
C LEU A 93 6.02 -12.56 -33.25
N LEU A 94 4.72 -12.72 -33.02
CA LEU A 94 4.09 -12.35 -31.76
C LEU A 94 4.03 -13.50 -30.77
N GLN A 95 4.21 -14.75 -31.20
CA GLN A 95 4.21 -15.90 -30.31
C GLN A 95 5.38 -15.84 -29.34
N ILE A 96 5.07 -15.92 -28.04
CA ILE A 96 6.08 -16.07 -27.01
C ILE A 96 6.42 -17.56 -26.91
N PRO A 97 7.71 -17.97 -26.99
CA PRO A 97 8.07 -19.37 -26.86
C PRO A 97 7.63 -19.93 -25.50
N PRO A 98 7.12 -21.18 -25.44
CA PRO A 98 6.54 -21.75 -24.22
C PRO A 98 7.57 -21.93 -23.08
N ASN A 99 8.85 -21.88 -23.40
CA ASN A 99 9.97 -21.99 -22.46
C ASN A 99 10.55 -20.63 -22.05
N VAL A 100 9.89 -19.52 -22.41
CA VAL A 100 10.32 -18.16 -22.07
C VAL A 100 9.32 -17.59 -21.08
N LEU A 101 9.83 -17.23 -19.89
CA LEU A 101 9.09 -16.47 -18.89
C LEU A 101 9.34 -14.98 -19.13
N LEU A 102 8.28 -14.19 -19.16
CA LEU A 102 8.38 -12.74 -19.28
C LEU A 102 9.02 -12.15 -18.01
N PRO A 103 9.73 -11.01 -18.12
CA PRO A 103 10.32 -10.33 -16.97
C PRO A 103 9.27 -9.94 -15.90
N GLU A 104 8.04 -9.68 -16.33
CA GLU A 104 6.91 -9.35 -15.45
C GLU A 104 6.54 -10.51 -14.51
N ASP A 105 6.83 -11.74 -14.94
CA ASP A 105 6.52 -12.96 -14.20
C ASP A 105 7.74 -13.57 -13.52
N GLU A 106 8.86 -12.84 -13.38
CA GLU A 106 10.05 -13.34 -12.66
C GLU A 106 9.72 -13.86 -11.25
N VAL A 107 8.73 -13.26 -10.58
CA VAL A 107 8.23 -13.71 -9.27
C VAL A 107 7.61 -15.10 -9.30
N GLN A 108 7.21 -15.59 -10.48
CA GLN A 108 6.66 -16.93 -10.68
C GLN A 108 7.77 -17.99 -10.88
N LEU A 109 9.05 -17.61 -10.98
CA LEU A 109 10.18 -18.56 -11.02
C LEU A 109 10.20 -19.43 -9.76
N GLU A 110 9.97 -18.81 -8.61
CA GLU A 110 9.83 -19.48 -7.32
C GLU A 110 8.36 -19.48 -6.93
N GLN A 111 7.64 -20.52 -7.36
CA GLN A 111 6.24 -20.67 -6.99
C GLN A 111 6.12 -21.01 -5.50
N VAL A 112 5.51 -20.10 -4.75
CA VAL A 112 5.13 -20.34 -3.35
C VAL A 112 3.82 -21.10 -3.35
N SER A 113 3.79 -22.25 -2.68
CA SER A 113 2.54 -23.01 -2.54
C SER A 113 1.54 -22.26 -1.66
N ASP A 114 0.24 -22.52 -1.87
CA ASP A 114 -0.81 -21.94 -1.03
C ASP A 114 -0.62 -22.27 0.46
N GLU A 115 -0.08 -23.45 0.76
CA GLU A 115 0.24 -23.88 2.12
C GLU A 115 1.37 -23.05 2.75
N GLU A 116 2.44 -22.78 1.99
CA GLU A 116 3.55 -21.93 2.44
C GLU A 116 3.10 -20.48 2.62
N TYR A 117 2.28 -19.98 1.69
CA TYR A 117 1.70 -18.64 1.81
C TYR A 117 0.83 -18.51 3.08
N GLN A 118 0.00 -19.51 3.35
CA GLN A 118 -0.85 -19.52 4.54
C GLN A 118 -0.04 -19.61 5.84
N LYS A 119 1.02 -20.44 5.87
CA LYS A 119 1.96 -20.50 7.00
C LYS A 119 2.64 -19.15 7.24
N LEU A 120 3.13 -18.50 6.18
CA LEU A 120 3.76 -17.19 6.26
C LEU A 120 2.80 -16.14 6.80
N LYS A 121 1.53 -16.17 6.36
CA LYS A 121 0.48 -15.27 6.84
C LYS A 121 0.19 -15.46 8.34
N GLU A 122 0.16 -16.69 8.81
CA GLU A 122 -0.02 -17.01 10.23
C GLU A 122 1.19 -16.56 11.06
N GLU A 123 2.41 -16.78 10.57
CA GLU A 123 3.63 -16.31 11.22
C GLU A 123 3.66 -14.79 11.35
N VAL A 124 3.32 -14.06 10.29
CA VAL A 124 3.22 -12.60 10.31
C VAL A 124 2.19 -12.13 11.34
N ALA A 125 1.04 -12.79 11.44
CA ALA A 125 0.01 -12.45 12.44
C ALA A 125 0.49 -12.69 13.87
N LEU A 126 1.19 -13.80 14.12
CA LEU A 126 1.79 -14.12 15.42
C LEU A 126 2.87 -13.10 15.80
N LEU A 127 3.74 -12.73 14.86
CA LEU A 127 4.79 -11.74 15.08
C LEU A 127 4.20 -10.37 15.41
N ARG A 128 3.17 -9.90 14.68
CA ARG A 128 2.47 -8.64 15.00
C ARG A 128 1.94 -8.63 16.43
N LYS A 129 1.26 -9.70 16.83
CA LYS A 129 0.76 -9.84 18.20
C LYS A 129 1.87 -9.85 19.24
N ARG A 130 3.02 -10.44 18.92
CA ARG A 130 4.19 -10.43 19.81
C ARG A 130 4.77 -9.03 19.97
N VAL A 131 4.84 -8.27 18.88
CA VAL A 131 5.31 -6.88 18.89
C VAL A 131 4.37 -6.00 19.72
N GLU A 132 3.05 -6.12 19.53
CA GLU A 132 2.05 -5.37 20.32
C GLU A 132 2.16 -5.65 21.83
N ARG A 133 2.34 -6.92 22.19
CA ARG A 133 2.57 -7.32 23.59
C ARG A 133 3.88 -6.76 24.13
N GLY A 134 4.95 -6.79 23.33
CA GLY A 134 6.25 -6.23 23.69
C GLY A 134 6.15 -4.73 23.97
N ALA A 135 5.51 -3.97 23.09
CA ALA A 135 5.29 -2.54 23.26
C ALA A 135 4.44 -2.23 24.51
N SER A 136 3.40 -3.04 24.78
CA SER A 136 2.58 -2.88 25.98
C SER A 136 3.38 -3.14 27.27
N LEU A 137 4.24 -4.17 27.26
CA LEU A 137 5.10 -4.49 28.39
C LEU A 137 6.17 -3.42 28.61
N GLU A 138 6.77 -2.90 27.55
CA GLU A 138 7.75 -1.82 27.63
C GLU A 138 7.14 -0.55 28.25
N ALA A 139 5.91 -0.21 27.89
CA ALA A 139 5.18 0.90 28.51
C ALA A 139 4.94 0.69 30.00
N LEU A 140 4.58 -0.53 30.43
CA LEU A 140 4.40 -0.86 31.85
C LEU A 140 5.71 -0.79 32.62
N LEU A 141 6.78 -1.38 32.09
CA LEU A 141 8.10 -1.34 32.72
C LEU A 141 8.61 0.09 32.86
N SER A 142 8.37 0.93 31.85
CA SER A 142 8.73 2.36 31.92
C SER A 142 7.98 3.09 33.04
N ALA A 143 6.69 2.79 33.22
CA ALA A 143 5.89 3.35 34.31
C ALA A 143 6.36 2.86 35.70
N ASP A 144 6.68 1.56 35.82
CA ASP A 144 7.22 0.98 37.06
C ASP A 144 8.57 1.61 37.43
N ASP A 145 9.46 1.84 36.46
CA ASP A 145 10.75 2.50 36.66
C ASP A 145 10.59 3.95 37.15
N GLU A 146 9.61 4.69 36.62
CA GLU A 146 9.26 6.04 37.08
C GLU A 146 8.76 6.02 38.54
N GLU A 147 7.90 5.06 38.90
CA GLU A 147 7.39 4.90 40.26
C GLU A 147 8.51 4.54 41.25
N LEU A 148 9.38 3.59 40.89
CA LEU A 148 10.54 3.20 41.70
C LEU A 148 11.50 4.38 41.91
N SER A 149 11.72 5.19 40.88
CA SER A 149 12.52 6.42 40.99
C SER A 149 11.90 7.41 41.98
N SER A 150 10.58 7.56 41.97
CA SER A 150 9.85 8.39 42.94
C SER A 150 9.99 7.87 44.38
N ILE A 151 9.80 6.56 44.59
CA ILE A 151 9.95 5.91 45.90
C ILE A 151 11.37 6.07 46.44
N LYS A 152 12.38 5.93 45.58
CA LYS A 152 13.79 6.13 45.96
C LYS A 152 14.03 7.52 46.55
N ASN A 153 13.43 8.55 45.98
CA ASN A 153 13.52 9.91 46.51
C ASN A 153 12.86 10.04 47.89
N VAL A 154 11.71 9.40 48.10
CA VAL A 154 11.03 9.37 49.40
C VAL A 154 11.86 8.64 50.45
N CYS A 155 12.46 7.50 50.11
CA CYS A 155 13.35 6.78 51.01
C CYS A 155 14.59 7.59 51.40
N GLU A 156 15.17 8.35 50.46
CA GLU A 156 16.28 9.26 50.74
C GLU A 156 15.88 10.39 51.71
N ILE A 157 14.67 10.93 51.60
CA ILE A 157 14.14 11.92 52.54
C ILE A 157 13.94 11.28 53.91
N ALA A 158 13.26 10.12 53.98
CA ALA A 158 13.01 9.42 55.23
C ALA A 158 14.32 9.02 55.95
N ARG A 159 15.36 8.66 55.19
CA ARG A 159 16.71 8.40 55.72
C ARG A 159 17.31 9.64 56.39
N LYS A 160 17.24 10.79 55.71
CA LYS A 160 17.70 12.08 56.29
C LYS A 160 16.91 12.45 57.54
N ASP A 161 15.59 12.26 57.52
CA ASP A 161 14.73 12.51 58.68
C ASP A 161 15.09 11.61 59.87
N MET A 162 15.38 10.32 59.62
CA MET A 162 15.89 9.42 60.68
C MET A 162 17.24 9.86 61.23
N GLU A 163 18.17 10.30 60.37
CA GLU A 163 19.47 10.83 60.81
C GLU A 163 19.28 12.07 61.71
N ILE A 164 18.36 12.97 61.36
CA ILE A 164 18.01 14.14 62.17
C ILE A 164 17.39 13.70 63.51
N LEU A 165 16.47 12.74 63.50
CA LEU A 165 15.85 12.21 64.72
C LEU A 165 16.87 11.54 65.64
N ASP A 166 17.83 10.79 65.10
CA ASP A 166 18.91 10.17 65.89
C ASP A 166 19.84 11.23 66.50
N LEU A 167 20.16 12.30 65.76
CA LEU A 167 20.91 13.45 66.30
C LEU A 167 20.12 14.20 67.39
N LEU A 168 18.81 14.39 67.21
CA LEU A 168 17.92 14.96 68.22
C LEU A 168 17.85 14.08 69.46
N GLN A 169 17.71 12.76 69.31
CA GLN A 169 17.71 11.82 70.43
C GLN A 169 19.04 11.84 71.18
N LYS A 170 20.17 11.82 70.47
CA LYS A 170 21.51 11.93 71.07
C LYS A 170 21.72 13.25 71.80
N SER A 171 21.19 14.37 71.31
CA SER A 171 21.26 15.67 72.00
C SER A 171 20.27 15.76 73.17
N CYS A 172 19.10 15.14 73.06
CA CYS A 172 18.10 14.97 74.13
C CYS A 172 18.53 14.02 75.26
N LEU A 173 19.51 13.14 75.00
CA LEU A 173 20.18 12.34 76.03
C LEU A 173 21.30 13.12 76.72
N LYS A 174 21.87 14.14 76.07
CA LYS A 174 22.93 15.01 76.61
C LYS A 174 22.40 16.17 77.44
N ASN A 175 21.29 16.76 77.04
CA ASN A 175 20.53 17.72 77.85
C ASN A 175 19.40 16.96 78.55
N ASP A 176 19.19 17.17 79.85
CA ASP A 176 18.12 16.50 80.60
C ASP A 176 16.74 16.86 80.02
N VAL A 177 16.26 16.13 79.01
CA VAL A 177 14.89 16.27 78.49
C VAL A 177 13.86 15.93 79.57
N LYS A 178 14.27 15.17 80.58
CA LYS A 178 13.52 15.02 81.83
C LYS A 178 13.38 16.35 82.58
N MET A 179 14.40 17.21 82.63
CA MET A 179 14.29 18.56 83.21
C MET A 179 13.33 19.43 82.39
N ILE A 180 13.42 19.41 81.06
CA ILE A 180 12.49 20.19 80.22
C ILE A 180 11.06 19.68 80.40
N LYS A 181 10.83 18.37 80.33
CA LYS A 181 9.51 17.75 80.57
C LYS A 181 8.97 18.09 81.97
N ASN A 182 9.77 17.92 83.01
CA ASN A 182 9.38 18.21 84.39
C ASN A 182 9.13 19.72 84.60
N ALA A 183 9.92 20.60 83.99
CA ALA A 183 9.72 22.05 84.04
C ALA A 183 8.45 22.45 83.27
N THR A 184 8.15 21.79 82.15
CA THR A 184 6.94 22.06 81.36
C THR A 184 5.70 21.54 82.08
N GLU A 185 5.74 20.33 82.65
CA GLU A 185 4.68 19.77 83.50
C GLU A 185 4.47 20.62 84.76
N PHE A 186 5.56 21.08 85.39
CA PHE A 186 5.51 22.01 86.50
C PHE A 186 4.81 23.31 86.10
N ILE A 187 5.23 23.97 85.01
CA ILE A 187 4.59 25.19 84.47
C ILE A 187 3.13 24.92 84.12
N CYS A 188 2.81 23.86 83.39
CA CYS A 188 1.43 23.49 83.05
C CYS A 188 0.55 23.21 84.29
N SER A 189 1.14 22.72 85.39
CA SER A 189 0.43 22.55 86.67
C SER A 189 0.30 23.85 87.49
N THR A 190 1.20 24.82 87.29
CA THR A 190 1.15 26.14 87.95
C THR A 190 0.35 27.18 87.17
N VAL A 191 0.18 27.03 85.86
CA VAL A 191 -0.62 27.95 85.01
C VAL A 191 -2.12 28.02 85.43
N PRO A 192 -2.79 26.93 85.85
CA PRO A 192 -4.13 27.03 86.47
C PRO A 192 -4.14 27.82 87.77
N PHE A 193 -3.02 27.88 88.49
CA PHE A 193 -2.85 28.63 89.73
C PHE A 193 -2.58 30.12 89.47
N LEU A 194 -1.84 30.46 88.41
CA LEU A 194 -1.56 31.85 88.03
C LEU A 194 -2.78 32.57 87.45
N LYS A 195 -3.73 31.87 86.81
CA LYS A 195 -5.05 32.46 86.49
C LYS A 195 -5.89 32.78 87.73
N LYS A 196 -5.56 32.22 88.90
CA LYS A 196 -6.26 32.50 90.16
C LYS A 196 -5.59 33.60 91.00
N SER A 197 -4.35 33.98 90.71
CA SER A 197 -3.63 35.01 91.48
C SER A 197 -3.83 36.45 90.96
N ASP A 198 -4.46 36.64 89.79
CA ASP A 198 -4.87 37.97 89.30
C ASP A 198 -6.32 38.34 89.68
N LEU A 199 -6.92 37.64 90.65
CA LEU A 199 -8.27 37.92 91.18
C LEU A 199 -8.30 38.27 92.66
N ILE A 200 -7.14 38.55 93.28
CA ILE A 200 -7.07 38.98 94.69
C ILE A 200 -6.04 40.11 94.80
N PHE A 201 -6.36 41.30 94.29
CA PHE A 201 -6.07 42.64 94.85
C PHE A 201 -6.49 43.72 93.83
N GLY A 202 -7.51 44.51 94.19
CA GLY A 202 -8.17 45.56 93.41
C GLY A 202 -9.70 45.33 93.38
N ASP A 203 -10.53 45.70 94.36
CA ASP A 203 -10.77 47.02 95.00
C ASP A 203 -9.64 48.05 95.02
#